data_AF-A0A2V8UQF3-F1
#
_entry.id   AF-A0A2V8UQF3-F1
#
_cell.length_a   1.000
_cell.length_b   1.000
_cell.length_c   1.000
_cell.angle_alpha   90.00
_cell.angle_beta   90.00
_cell.angle_gamma   90.00
#
_symmetry.space_group_name_H-M   'P 1'
#
loop_
_entity.id
_entity.type
_entity.pdbx_description
1 polymer ?
#
loop_
_entity_poly.entity_id
_entity_poly.type
_entity_poly.pdbx_seq_one_letter_code
_entity_poly.pdbx_strand_id
1 'polypeptide(L)' 'MASKTSVKLNKSLCRRAAQWAEKAGYSSLDEFIEHMIEKELAKLGEPDSKDDVIKKLKGLGYLE' A
#
# COMPACT_ATOMS: atom_id res chain seq x y z
N MET A 1 13.53 -9.03 -15.79
CA MET A 1 12.17 -9.60 -15.67
C MET A 1 11.82 -9.59 -14.19
N ALA A 2 10.78 -8.88 -13.76
CA ALA A 2 10.37 -8.91 -12.36
C ALA A 2 9.65 -10.25 -12.08
N SER A 3 10.29 -11.14 -11.32
CA SER A 3 9.71 -12.42 -10.92
C SER A 3 8.74 -12.18 -9.76
N LYS A 4 7.45 -12.43 -9.98
CA LYS A 4 6.43 -12.39 -8.91
C LYS A 4 6.72 -13.51 -7.90
N THR A 5 6.99 -13.16 -6.65
CA THR A 5 7.15 -14.12 -5.54
C THR A 5 5.79 -14.41 -4.93
N SER A 6 5.50 -15.68 -4.63
CA SER A 6 4.24 -16.09 -4.00
C SER A 6 4.45 -16.54 -2.56
N VAL A 7 3.49 -16.19 -1.69
CA VAL A 7 3.46 -16.60 -0.28
C VAL A 7 2.15 -17.34 0.01
N LYS A 8 2.21 -18.42 0.79
CA LYS A 8 1.01 -19.13 1.23
C LYS A 8 0.38 -18.42 2.42
N LEU A 9 -0.92 -18.14 2.30
CA LEU A 9 -1.73 -17.52 3.35
C LEU A 9 -2.87 -18.46 3.77
N ASN A 10 -3.35 -18.29 4.99
CA ASN A 10 -4.50 -19.04 5.48
C ASN A 10 -5.75 -18.72 4.65
N LYS A 11 -6.46 -19.75 4.17
CA LYS A 11 -7.67 -19.60 3.34
C LYS A 11 -8.74 -18.71 3.99
N SER A 12 -8.93 -18.83 5.30
CA SER A 12 -9.88 -18.02 6.07
C SER A 12 -9.46 -16.55 6.17
N LEU A 13 -8.15 -16.28 6.12
CA LEU A 13 -7.63 -14.91 6.03
C LEU A 13 -7.90 -14.34 4.63
N CYS A 14 -7.55 -15.06 3.56
CA CYS A 14 -7.78 -14.62 2.18
C CYS A 14 -9.25 -14.32 1.90
N ARG A 15 -10.17 -15.15 2.40
CA ARG A 15 -11.61 -14.92 2.22
C ARG A 15 -12.07 -13.61 2.87
N ARG A 16 -11.61 -13.32 4.10
CA ARG A 16 -11.92 -12.05 4.77
C ARG A 16 -11.29 -10.88 4.04
N ALA A 17 -10.02 -10.99 3.66
CA ALA A 17 -9.30 -9.96 2.92
C ALA A 17 -9.99 -9.63 1.59
N ALA A 18 -10.47 -10.63 0.84
CA ALA A 18 -11.19 -10.42 -0.41
C ALA A 18 -12.50 -9.64 -0.22
N GLN A 19 -13.27 -9.97 0.83
CA GLN A 19 -14.49 -9.23 1.16
C GLN A 19 -14.21 -7.77 1.52
N TRP A 20 -13.10 -7.50 2.20
CA TRP A 20 -12.68 -6.13 2.52
C TRP A 20 -12.14 -5.39 1.29
N ALA A 21 -11.37 -6.07 0.43
CA ALA A 21 -10.84 -5.52 -0.81
C ALA A 21 -11.96 -5.01 -1.72
N GLU A 22 -13.00 -5.82 -1.95
CA GLU A 22 -14.17 -5.43 -2.75
C GLU A 22 -14.91 -4.23 -2.14
N LYS A 23 -15.16 -4.26 -0.83
CA LYS A 23 -15.82 -3.15 -0.11
C LYS A 23 -15.01 -1.85 -0.14
N ALA A 24 -13.69 -1.95 -0.16
CA ALA A 24 -12.78 -0.81 -0.21
C ALA A 24 -12.47 -0.37 -1.65
N GLY A 25 -13.07 -1.01 -2.67
CA GLY A 25 -12.95 -0.61 -4.07
C GLY A 25 -11.65 -1.05 -4.75
N TYR A 26 -10.94 -2.05 -4.21
CA TYR A 26 -9.74 -2.60 -4.85
C TYR A 26 -10.11 -3.48 -6.04
N SER A 27 -9.26 -3.48 -7.06
CA SER A 27 -9.51 -4.25 -8.29
C SER A 27 -9.26 -5.75 -8.09
N SER A 28 -8.48 -6.14 -7.08
CA SER A 28 -8.13 -7.55 -6.80
C SER A 28 -7.59 -7.73 -5.37
N LEU A 29 -7.61 -8.99 -4.91
CA LEU A 29 -7.01 -9.36 -3.62
C LEU A 29 -5.49 -9.13 -3.59
N ASP A 30 -4.80 -9.41 -4.70
CA ASP A 30 -3.35 -9.15 -4.83
C ASP A 30 -3.03 -7.67 -4.60
N GLU A 31 -3.73 -6.75 -5.28
CA GLU A 31 -3.56 -5.30 -5.12
C GLU A 31 -3.78 -4.85 -3.68
N PHE A 32 -4.82 -5.38 -3.03
CA PHE A 32 -5.08 -5.12 -1.61
C PHE A 32 -3.93 -5.59 -0.72
N ILE A 33 -3.42 -6.81 -0.93
CA ILE A 33 -2.34 -7.37 -0.11
C ILE A 33 -1.04 -6.59 -0.33
N GLU A 34 -0.69 -6.28 -1.57
CA GLU A 34 0.48 -5.46 -1.90
C GLU A 34 0.40 -4.09 -1.22
N HIS A 35 -0.73 -3.40 -1.34
CA HIS A 35 -0.94 -2.09 -0.70
C HIS A 35 -0.83 -2.16 0.83
N MET A 36 -1.39 -3.21 1.46
CA MET A 36 -1.28 -3.37 2.92
C MET A 36 0.16 -3.63 3.35
N ILE A 37 0.92 -4.42 2.60
CA ILE A 37 2.34 -4.67 2.88
C ILE A 37 3.14 -3.38 2.71
N GLU A 38 2.96 -2.64 1.62
CA GLU A 38 3.63 -1.34 1.40
C GLU A 38 3.32 -0.35 2.53
N LYS A 39 2.06 -0.27 2.95
CA LYS A 39 1.62 0.59 4.06
C LYS A 39 2.28 0.23 5.39
N GLU A 40 2.38 -1.05 5.72
CA GLU A 40 3.06 -1.48 6.95
C GLU A 40 4.58 -1.32 6.84
N LEU A 41 5.18 -1.56 5.68
CA LEU A 41 6.60 -1.29 5.44
C LEU A 41 6.93 0.20 5.57
N ALA A 42 6.06 1.09 5.11
CA ALA A 42 6.21 2.54 5.32
C ALA A 42 6.23 2.86 6.82
N LYS A 43 5.30 2.32 7.61
CA LYS A 43 5.28 2.52 9.08
C LYS A 43 6.54 2.00 9.79
N LEU A 44 7.09 0.88 9.32
CA LEU A 44 8.28 0.25 9.91
C LEU A 44 9.59 0.87 9.41
N GLY A 45 9.57 1.41 8.19
CA GLY A 45 10.73 1.95 7.46
C GLY A 45 10.85 3.47 7.48
N GLU A 46 9.92 4.19 8.12
CA GLU A 46 10.03 5.63 8.37
C GLU A 46 10.63 5.92 9.78
N PRO A 47 11.95 6.09 9.92
CA PRO A 47 12.50 6.79 11.08
C PRO A 47 12.34 8.32 10.99
N ASP A 48 12.34 8.95 9.81
CA ASP A 48 12.07 10.38 9.64
C ASP A 48 12.02 10.68 8.13
N SER A 49 10.87 11.06 7.57
CA SER A 49 10.80 11.75 6.26
C SER A 49 9.44 12.40 6.05
N LYS A 50 9.00 13.19 7.04
CA LYS A 50 7.99 14.24 6.82
C LYS A 50 8.44 15.28 5.79
N ASP A 51 9.75 15.35 5.49
CA ASP A 51 10.34 16.32 4.57
C ASP A 51 10.11 16.01 3.07
N ASP A 52 9.91 14.76 2.68
CA ASP A 52 9.78 14.38 1.26
C ASP A 52 8.34 14.52 0.73
N VAL A 53 7.34 14.47 1.62
CA VAL A 53 5.93 14.75 1.29
C VAL A 53 5.70 16.23 0.98
N ILE A 54 6.42 17.14 1.66
CA ILE A 54 6.31 18.60 1.42
C ILE A 54 6.91 18.97 0.06
N LYS A 55 7.95 18.29 -0.42
CA LYS A 55 8.53 18.53 -1.75
C LYS A 55 7.59 18.14 -2.89
N LYS A 56 6.76 17.12 -2.70
CA LYS A 56 5.78 16.68 -3.70
C LYS A 56 4.54 17.60 -3.79
N LEU A 57 4.27 18.38 -2.73
CA LEU A 57 3.20 19.39 -2.69
C LEU A 57 3.66 20.80 -3.11
N LYS A 58 4.95 21.11 -3.04
CA LYS A 58 5.52 22.41 -3.48
C LYS A 58 5.59 22.57 -5.02
N GLY A 59 5.37 21.51 -5.80
CA GLY A 59 5.45 21.54 -7.27
C GLY A 59 4.25 22.16 -8.00
N LEU A 60 3.29 22.76 -7.30
CA LEU A 60 2.07 23.33 -7.88
C LEU A 60 1.89 24.85 -7.66
N GLY A 61 2.90 25.56 -7.15
CA GLY A 61 2.90 27.04 -7.18
C GLY A 61 1.75 27.72 -6.42
N TYR A 62 1.36 27.19 -5.26
CA TYR A 62 0.43 27.87 -4.34
C TYR A 62 1.17 28.25 -3.07
N LEU A 63 1.87 29.38 -3.09
CA LEU A 63 2.22 30.30 -2.00
C LEU A 63 3.18 31.33 -2.62
N GLU A 64 2.72 32.59 -2.67
CA GLU A 64 3.27 33.84 -3.26
C GLU A 64 4.65 33.84 -3.94
#